data_AF-E1R102-F1
#
_entry.id   AF-E1R102-F1
#
_cell.length_a   1.000
_cell.length_b   1.000
_cell.length_c   1.000
_cell.angle_alpha   90.00
_cell.angle_beta   90.00
_cell.angle_gamma   90.00
#
_symmetry.space_group_name_H-M   'P 1'
#
loop_
_entity.id
_entity.type
_entity.pdbx_description
1 polymer ?
#
loop_
_entity_poly.entity_id
_entity_poly.type
_entity_poly.pdbx_seq_one_letter_code
_entity_poly.pdbx_strand_id
1 'polypeptide(L)'
;MKSVPFPRHIPAAPTNPADKSSKKASFRIRDLFDDQSEGSEDEKASGLDEKLRQAYFWITNTAIISPFYDIEYHEQPPQSFFFGDSKVQVDLPTGQSYSSFVLIPLLTLAVRKRCLIVGGPGRGKTATSILMGLLAGYDLKDMKRAIQHGQPQMTVADLLGHPFPGDLMKSEDPSQIRISWRKWLGMRVKIIDEYNRIPTRTQSALLTVLADNYAEIMDQIYECPEAAWYLTANDDAGGGTYQVIEALKDRIDVVVRALHFNTRFLEDLQHRIETRFQPEKNIPGEIVFTEEELDTLYQEILAIQVPALIRKKIEFFARQFEFFEPASTKLEYMTKDTAKLSGLDFQELMSQESGKDQIRDLGSQAKNGLSVRKLMTMLLFTKALAYFRGHGEVEDEDVRQIIPFVLHDSLSPYLESPYFDSEENGPYRVDRITWIRKTYDLSCQEFERLKLQKHDPVEETEKLFRMGLEDLSIKEVEKRMFQIEQILKEMSKTQKLYGHMADDILKLKYFHQRYTNYRRWLQWK
;
A
#
# COMPACT_ATOMS: atom_id res chain seq x y z
N MET A 1 -3.20 45.46 8.72
CA MET A 1 -3.83 44.42 7.89
C MET A 1 -4.76 43.62 8.77
N LYS A 2 -6.04 43.48 8.40
CA LYS A 2 -7.00 42.67 9.17
C LYS A 2 -6.57 41.20 9.06
N SER A 3 -6.36 40.55 10.20
CA SER A 3 -6.05 39.13 10.31
C SER A 3 -7.11 38.32 9.60
N VAL A 4 -6.74 37.49 8.62
CA VAL A 4 -7.61 36.44 8.09
C VAL A 4 -7.66 35.37 9.19
N PRO A 5 -8.81 35.13 9.85
CA PRO A 5 -8.88 34.09 10.87
C PRO A 5 -8.68 32.72 10.22
N PHE A 6 -7.96 31.81 10.90
CA PHE A 6 -8.01 30.38 10.56
C PHE A 6 -9.49 29.96 10.50
N PRO A 7 -9.96 29.33 9.41
CA PRO A 7 -11.34 28.90 9.32
C PRO A 7 -11.61 27.88 10.43
N ARG A 8 -12.43 28.26 11.41
CA ARG A 8 -13.09 27.32 12.34
C ARG A 8 -14.24 26.59 11.66
N HIS A 9 -14.57 26.97 10.43
CA HIS A 9 -15.56 26.35 9.57
C HIS A 9 -14.93 25.15 8.88
N ILE A 10 -15.63 24.03 8.84
CA ILE A 10 -15.23 22.86 8.05
C ILE A 10 -15.20 23.29 6.59
N PRO A 11 -14.07 23.21 5.87
CA PRO A 11 -14.07 23.50 4.45
C PRO A 11 -15.09 22.58 3.79
N ALA A 12 -16.02 23.13 3.01
CA ALA A 12 -16.78 22.30 2.09
C ALA A 12 -15.75 21.54 1.24
N ALA A 13 -15.79 20.21 1.25
CA ALA A 13 -14.84 19.49 0.42
C ALA A 13 -15.19 19.83 -1.04
N PRO A 14 -14.23 20.22 -1.86
CA PRO A 14 -14.45 20.25 -3.30
C PRO A 14 -14.85 18.85 -3.75
N THR A 15 -16.15 18.66 -3.98
CA THR A 15 -16.72 17.40 -4.45
C THR A 15 -16.38 17.24 -5.92
N ASN A 16 -15.77 16.11 -6.30
CA ASN A 16 -15.78 15.73 -7.70
C ASN A 16 -17.24 15.56 -8.14
N PRO A 17 -17.67 16.16 -9.27
CA PRO A 17 -19.03 15.97 -9.77
C PRO A 17 -19.22 14.49 -10.14
N ALA A 18 -19.77 13.71 -9.20
CA ALA A 18 -20.00 12.30 -9.42
C ALA A 18 -21.18 12.08 -10.37
N ASP A 19 -21.02 11.13 -11.28
CA ASP A 19 -22.11 10.51 -12.02
C ASP A 19 -22.93 9.67 -11.01
N LYS A 20 -24.02 10.23 -10.48
CA LYS A 20 -24.89 9.59 -9.45
C LYS A 20 -25.51 8.25 -9.90
N SER A 21 -25.21 7.77 -11.11
CA SER A 21 -25.75 6.56 -11.73
C SER A 21 -25.16 5.24 -11.20
N SER A 22 -24.03 5.26 -10.47
CA SER A 22 -23.33 4.03 -10.02
C SER A 22 -23.75 3.51 -8.64
N LYS A 23 -24.43 4.31 -7.80
CA LYS A 23 -25.00 3.84 -6.54
C LYS A 23 -26.31 3.06 -6.80
N LYS A 24 -26.21 1.82 -7.27
CA LYS A 24 -27.32 0.86 -7.11
C LYS A 24 -27.48 0.56 -5.63
N ALA A 25 -28.34 1.34 -4.96
CA ALA A 25 -28.75 1.05 -3.60
C ALA A 25 -29.30 -0.38 -3.53
N SER A 26 -28.69 -1.23 -2.71
CA SER A 26 -29.27 -2.53 -2.39
C SER A 26 -30.56 -2.26 -1.61
N PHE A 27 -31.71 -2.48 -2.25
CA PHE A 27 -33.02 -2.28 -1.65
C PHE A 27 -33.12 -3.09 -0.35
N ARG A 28 -33.22 -2.44 0.82
CA ARG A 28 -33.42 -3.12 2.11
C ARG A 28 -34.89 -2.98 2.50
N ILE A 29 -35.48 -4.06 3.01
CA ILE A 29 -36.90 -4.09 3.43
C ILE A 29 -37.22 -3.04 4.52
N ARG A 30 -36.21 -2.49 5.22
CA ARG A 30 -36.38 -1.39 6.18
C ARG A 30 -36.75 -0.06 5.52
N ASP A 31 -36.47 0.13 4.23
CA ASP A 31 -36.74 1.38 3.50
C ASP A 31 -38.24 1.56 3.20
N LEU A 32 -39.06 0.50 3.37
CA LEU A 32 -40.52 0.54 3.15
C LEU A 32 -41.31 1.21 4.29
N PHE A 33 -40.67 1.52 5.42
CA PHE A 33 -41.36 2.01 6.63
C PHE A 33 -41.03 3.46 7.01
N ASP A 34 -40.18 4.17 6.25
CA ASP A 34 -39.71 5.53 6.61
C ASP A 34 -40.34 6.66 5.77
N ASP A 35 -41.31 6.35 4.91
CA ASP A 35 -42.02 7.34 4.10
C ASP A 35 -43.14 8.00 4.90
N GLN A 36 -42.81 8.88 5.86
CA GLN A 36 -43.57 10.10 6.20
C GLN A 36 -42.70 11.12 6.95
N SER A 37 -42.01 11.99 6.22
CA SER A 37 -41.73 13.37 6.65
C SER A 37 -41.18 14.21 5.48
N GLU A 38 -42.08 14.95 4.83
CA GLU A 38 -41.74 16.06 3.94
C GLU A 38 -41.11 17.19 4.77
N GLY A 39 -39.82 17.43 4.55
CA GLY A 39 -39.05 18.50 5.18
C GLY A 39 -37.63 18.57 4.61
N SER A 40 -37.37 19.67 3.89
CA SER A 40 -36.06 20.22 3.45
C SER A 40 -35.04 19.23 2.84
N GLU A 41 -34.97 19.22 1.50
CA GLU A 41 -34.14 18.32 0.68
C GLU A 41 -32.63 18.65 0.58
N ASP A 42 -32.09 19.63 1.33
CA ASP A 42 -30.67 20.02 1.21
C ASP A 42 -29.76 19.63 2.41
N GLU A 43 -30.26 18.90 3.42
CA GLU A 43 -29.47 18.57 4.64
C GLU A 43 -29.46 17.07 5.03
N LYS A 44 -29.77 16.14 4.10
CA LYS A 44 -29.76 14.69 4.40
C LYS A 44 -28.49 13.98 3.89
N ALA A 45 -27.58 13.72 4.84
CA ALA A 45 -26.52 12.70 4.85
C ALA A 45 -25.40 12.81 3.78
N SER A 46 -24.31 13.53 4.11
CA SER A 46 -23.04 13.30 3.44
C SER A 46 -22.51 11.90 3.77
N GLY A 47 -22.09 11.14 2.76
CA GLY A 47 -21.53 9.80 2.96
C GLY A 47 -20.20 9.81 3.73
N LEU A 48 -19.74 8.64 4.19
CA LEU A 48 -18.45 8.51 4.88
C LEU A 48 -17.27 8.87 3.97
N ASP A 49 -17.43 8.77 2.65
CA ASP A 49 -16.47 9.21 1.64
C ASP A 49 -16.26 10.73 1.69
N GLU A 50 -17.37 11.47 1.84
CA GLU A 50 -17.34 12.92 1.97
C GLU A 50 -16.76 13.35 3.31
N LYS A 51 -17.12 12.66 4.41
CA LYS A 51 -16.49 12.89 5.73
C LYS A 51 -14.97 12.67 5.67
N LEU A 52 -14.51 11.64 4.94
CA LEU A 52 -13.09 11.37 4.73
C LEU A 52 -12.39 12.49 3.94
N ARG A 53 -13.04 13.02 2.88
CA ARG A 53 -12.53 14.17 2.13
C ARG A 53 -12.48 15.44 2.98
N GLN A 54 -13.52 15.71 3.77
CA GLN A 54 -13.55 16.85 4.69
C GLN A 54 -12.41 16.77 5.71
N ALA A 55 -12.13 15.57 6.24
CA ALA A 55 -10.98 15.36 7.11
C ALA A 55 -9.65 15.69 6.41
N TYR A 56 -9.47 15.23 5.17
CA TYR A 56 -8.29 15.55 4.35
C TYR A 56 -8.12 17.07 4.17
N PHE A 57 -9.16 17.77 3.68
CA PHE A 57 -9.08 19.21 3.42
C PHE A 57 -8.92 20.03 4.68
N TRP A 58 -9.51 19.60 5.79
CA TRP A 58 -9.26 20.24 7.07
C TRP A 58 -7.77 20.12 7.46
N ILE A 59 -7.16 18.93 7.31
CA ILE A 59 -5.73 18.75 7.60
C ILE A 59 -4.87 19.66 6.71
N THR A 60 -5.07 19.65 5.39
CA THR A 60 -4.21 20.40 4.46
C THR A 60 -4.38 21.92 4.59
N ASN A 61 -5.58 22.39 4.93
CA ASN A 61 -5.85 23.83 5.00
C ASN A 61 -5.55 24.41 6.39
N THR A 62 -5.59 23.57 7.44
CA THR A 62 -5.56 24.06 8.83
C THR A 62 -4.42 23.47 9.64
N ALA A 63 -4.07 22.19 9.44
CA ALA A 63 -3.15 21.47 10.32
C ALA A 63 -1.72 21.36 9.77
N ILE A 64 -1.55 20.97 8.52
CA ILE A 64 -0.25 20.73 7.89
C ILE A 64 -0.02 21.76 6.80
N ILE A 65 1.02 22.59 6.98
CA ILE A 65 1.42 23.62 6.02
C ILE A 65 2.41 22.98 5.05
N SER A 66 1.92 22.63 3.85
CA SER A 66 2.71 21.93 2.84
C SER A 66 2.26 22.34 1.44
N PRO A 67 3.17 22.80 0.56
CA PRO A 67 2.87 22.99 -0.86
C PRO A 67 2.99 21.70 -1.68
N PHE A 68 3.37 20.58 -1.07
CA PHE A 68 3.66 19.35 -1.80
C PHE A 68 2.37 18.58 -2.09
N TYR A 69 1.88 18.71 -3.31
CA TYR A 69 0.77 17.97 -3.87
C TYR A 69 1.30 17.01 -4.95
N ASP A 70 1.97 15.95 -4.52
CA ASP A 70 2.76 15.02 -5.33
C ASP A 70 1.94 13.85 -5.91
N ILE A 71 0.65 13.77 -5.59
CA ILE A 71 -0.33 12.91 -6.23
C ILE A 71 -1.15 13.78 -7.18
N GLU A 72 -0.69 13.88 -8.42
CA GLU A 72 -1.23 14.80 -9.42
C GLU A 72 -2.20 14.10 -10.38
N TYR A 73 -3.29 14.78 -10.70
CA TYR A 73 -4.28 14.32 -11.69
C TYR A 73 -4.37 15.31 -12.84
N HIS A 74 -4.62 14.78 -14.04
CA HIS A 74 -4.75 15.56 -15.26
C HIS A 74 -6.02 15.18 -16.02
N GLU A 75 -7.02 16.04 -15.98
CA GLU A 75 -8.24 15.90 -16.81
C GLU A 75 -8.00 16.41 -18.24
N GLN A 76 -7.04 17.31 -18.40
CA GLN A 76 -6.57 17.89 -19.66
C GLN A 76 -5.03 17.86 -19.70
N PRO A 77 -4.39 17.89 -20.87
CA PRO A 77 -2.93 17.97 -20.96
C PRO A 77 -2.38 19.12 -20.10
N PRO A 78 -1.46 18.87 -19.16
CA PRO A 78 -0.94 19.91 -18.29
C PRO A 78 -0.12 20.93 -19.07
N GLN A 79 -0.09 22.16 -18.57
CA GLN A 79 0.87 23.15 -19.05
C GLN A 79 2.21 22.90 -18.38
N SER A 80 3.26 22.71 -19.18
CA SER A 80 4.62 22.43 -18.72
C SER A 80 5.53 23.62 -18.90
N PHE A 81 6.38 23.88 -17.91
CA PHE A 81 7.43 24.89 -17.94
C PHE A 81 8.78 24.24 -17.65
N PHE A 82 9.85 24.80 -18.22
CA PHE A 82 11.21 24.32 -18.01
C PHE A 82 12.05 25.42 -17.38
N PHE A 83 12.72 25.11 -16.28
CA PHE A 83 13.52 26.06 -15.52
C PHE A 83 14.99 25.65 -15.45
N GLY A 84 15.87 26.66 -15.57
CA GLY A 84 17.32 26.51 -15.44
C GLY A 84 17.97 25.75 -16.60
N ASP A 85 19.30 25.64 -16.53
CA ASP A 85 20.11 25.00 -17.57
C ASP A 85 19.83 23.49 -17.67
N SER A 86 19.46 22.87 -16.55
CA SER A 86 19.07 21.46 -16.48
C SER A 86 17.67 21.17 -17.01
N LYS A 87 16.93 22.20 -17.48
CA LYS A 87 15.56 22.08 -18.00
C LYS A 87 14.64 21.31 -17.05
N VAL A 88 14.62 21.70 -15.78
CA VAL A 88 13.73 21.06 -14.78
C VAL A 88 12.29 21.33 -15.19
N GLN A 89 11.55 20.26 -15.48
CA GLN A 89 10.14 20.34 -15.85
C GLN A 89 9.28 20.59 -14.61
N VAL A 90 8.35 21.53 -14.75
CA VAL A 90 7.28 21.80 -13.77
C VAL A 90 5.96 21.77 -14.52
N ASP A 91 5.11 20.84 -14.14
CA ASP A 91 3.78 20.67 -14.72
C ASP A 91 2.74 21.35 -13.81
N LEU A 92 1.73 21.94 -14.44
CA LEU A 92 0.54 22.44 -13.73
C LEU A 92 -0.59 21.41 -13.85
N PRO A 93 -0.96 20.73 -12.74
CA PRO A 93 -2.05 19.77 -12.75
C PRO A 93 -3.37 20.41 -13.17
N THR A 94 -4.17 19.67 -13.93
CA THR A 94 -5.47 20.12 -14.45
C THR A 94 -6.65 19.43 -13.77
N GLY A 95 -6.38 18.44 -12.93
CA GLY A 95 -7.34 17.82 -12.02
C GLY A 95 -6.99 18.09 -10.55
N GLN A 96 -7.79 17.51 -9.66
CA GLN A 96 -7.61 17.65 -8.22
C GLN A 96 -6.41 16.84 -7.71
N SER A 97 -5.34 17.52 -7.31
CA SER A 97 -4.13 16.90 -6.75
C SER A 97 -4.17 16.78 -5.23
N TYR A 98 -3.35 15.88 -4.68
CA TYR A 98 -3.28 15.60 -3.25
C TYR A 98 -1.85 15.51 -2.71
N SER A 99 -1.69 15.80 -1.42
CA SER A 99 -0.44 15.61 -0.69
C SER A 99 -0.38 14.18 -0.15
N SER A 100 0.60 13.40 -0.62
CA SER A 100 0.79 12.02 -0.15
C SER A 100 1.05 11.94 1.36
N PHE A 101 1.74 12.94 1.92
CA PHE A 101 2.03 13.08 3.34
C PHE A 101 0.78 13.17 4.23
N VAL A 102 -0.36 13.55 3.65
CA VAL A 102 -1.66 13.62 4.34
C VAL A 102 -2.57 12.49 3.90
N LEU A 103 -2.69 12.28 2.59
CA LEU A 103 -3.64 11.33 2.01
C LEU A 103 -3.31 9.90 2.40
N ILE A 104 -2.06 9.45 2.27
CA ILE A 104 -1.70 8.06 2.52
C ILE A 104 -1.88 7.68 4.00
N PRO A 105 -1.47 8.49 5.00
CA PRO A 105 -1.81 8.24 6.39
C PRO A 105 -3.32 8.18 6.68
N LEU A 106 -4.11 9.02 6.00
CA LEU A 106 -5.57 9.02 6.14
C LEU A 106 -6.21 7.77 5.52
N LEU A 107 -5.79 7.36 4.33
CA LEU A 107 -6.22 6.09 3.74
C LEU A 107 -5.80 4.90 4.62
N THR A 108 -4.63 4.97 5.23
CA THR A 108 -4.15 3.96 6.19
C THR A 108 -5.07 3.82 7.39
N LEU A 109 -5.63 4.93 7.90
CA LEU A 109 -6.65 4.91 8.94
C LEU A 109 -7.89 4.14 8.46
N ALA A 110 -8.39 4.50 7.27
CA ALA A 110 -9.58 3.93 6.68
C ALA A 110 -9.45 2.41 6.42
N VAL A 111 -8.26 1.93 6.06
CA VAL A 111 -8.01 0.51 5.76
C VAL A 111 -7.35 -0.30 6.87
N ARG A 112 -7.05 0.32 8.02
CA ARG A 112 -6.43 -0.31 9.20
C ARG A 112 -5.13 -1.03 8.88
N LYS A 113 -4.24 -0.32 8.17
CA LYS A 113 -2.95 -0.84 7.70
C LYS A 113 -1.78 -0.14 8.37
N ARG A 114 -0.57 -0.51 7.98
CA ARG A 114 0.68 -0.04 8.59
C ARG A 114 1.38 0.95 7.67
N CYS A 115 1.43 2.22 8.07
CA CYS A 115 2.13 3.28 7.38
C CYS A 115 3.45 3.59 8.08
N LEU A 116 4.55 3.55 7.33
CA LEU A 116 5.84 4.08 7.75
C LEU A 116 6.01 5.51 7.22
N ILE A 117 6.28 6.45 8.11
CA ILE A 117 6.57 7.84 7.79
C ILE A 117 8.07 8.08 7.97
N VAL A 118 8.78 8.35 6.87
CA VAL A 118 10.24 8.51 6.83
C VAL A 118 10.60 9.96 6.53
N GLY A 119 11.56 10.52 7.24
CA GLY A 119 12.12 11.83 6.88
C GLY A 119 12.94 12.44 7.99
N GLY A 120 13.57 13.59 7.73
CA GLY A 120 14.45 14.23 8.69
C GLY A 120 13.78 14.63 10.03
N PRO A 121 14.57 14.98 11.05
CA PRO A 121 14.06 15.52 12.31
C PRO A 121 13.17 16.76 12.08
N GLY A 122 12.14 16.93 12.91
CA GLY A 122 11.28 18.12 12.87
C GLY A 122 10.32 18.23 11.67
N ARG A 123 10.18 17.20 10.83
CA ARG A 123 9.29 17.18 9.66
C ARG A 123 7.82 16.81 9.94
N GLY A 124 7.38 16.89 11.20
CA GLY A 124 5.97 16.66 11.56
C GLY A 124 5.49 15.20 11.54
N LYS A 125 6.38 14.20 11.44
CA LYS A 125 6.04 12.77 11.36
C LYS A 125 5.06 12.32 12.45
N THR A 126 5.46 12.50 13.71
CA THR A 126 4.68 12.12 14.88
C THR A 126 3.41 12.95 15.01
N ALA A 127 3.44 14.23 14.60
CA ALA A 127 2.28 15.10 14.62
C ALA A 127 1.18 14.59 13.65
N THR A 128 1.56 14.19 12.43
CA THR A 128 0.64 13.56 11.47
C THR A 128 0.01 12.29 12.05
N SER A 129 0.80 11.41 12.68
CA SER A 129 0.29 10.20 13.32
C SER A 129 -0.71 10.50 14.45
N ILE A 130 -0.45 11.53 15.26
CA ILE A 130 -1.36 11.98 16.32
C ILE A 130 -2.69 12.45 15.72
N LEU A 131 -2.67 13.23 14.64
CA LEU A 131 -3.90 13.68 13.99
C LEU A 131 -4.79 12.50 13.55
N MET A 132 -4.20 11.42 13.05
CA MET A 132 -4.96 10.21 12.69
C MET A 132 -5.62 9.54 13.90
N GLY A 133 -4.93 9.51 15.05
CA GLY A 133 -5.52 9.03 16.30
C GLY A 133 -6.68 9.89 16.78
N LEU A 134 -6.57 11.21 16.66
CA LEU A 134 -7.63 12.13 17.05
C LEU A 134 -8.85 12.03 16.12
N LEU A 135 -8.62 11.88 14.81
CA LEU A 135 -9.68 11.61 13.85
C LEU A 135 -10.38 10.29 14.11
N ALA A 136 -9.72 9.33 14.74
CA ALA A 136 -10.33 8.07 15.19
C ALA A 136 -11.09 8.18 16.53
N GLY A 137 -11.26 9.40 17.07
CA GLY A 137 -12.04 9.65 18.29
C GLY A 137 -11.26 9.57 19.59
N TYR A 138 -9.94 9.38 19.57
CA TYR A 138 -9.14 9.37 20.79
C TYR A 138 -8.85 10.78 21.32
N ASP A 139 -8.75 10.92 22.65
CA ASP A 139 -8.29 12.15 23.28
C ASP A 139 -6.78 12.36 23.10
N LEU A 140 -6.37 13.62 22.91
CA LEU A 140 -4.97 14.00 22.72
C LEU A 140 -4.05 13.52 23.84
N LYS A 141 -4.52 13.57 25.09
CA LYS A 141 -3.74 13.16 26.26
C LYS A 141 -3.51 11.66 26.27
N ASP A 142 -4.53 10.89 25.94
CA ASP A 142 -4.45 9.44 25.89
C ASP A 142 -3.61 8.98 24.70
N MET A 143 -3.76 9.61 23.53
CA MET A 143 -2.89 9.38 22.38
C MET A 143 -1.43 9.64 22.72
N LYS A 144 -1.09 10.82 23.28
CA LYS A 144 0.30 11.14 23.63
C LYS A 144 0.92 10.17 24.64
N ARG A 145 0.12 9.61 25.56
CA ARG A 145 0.58 8.60 26.53
C ARG A 145 0.73 7.20 25.92
N ALA A 146 0.02 6.94 24.83
CA ALA A 146 0.02 5.65 24.15
C ALA A 146 1.15 5.51 23.12
N ILE A 147 1.78 6.61 22.69
CA ILE A 147 2.92 6.57 21.76
C ILE A 147 4.07 5.78 22.38
N GLN A 148 4.59 4.81 21.64
CA GLN A 148 5.79 4.08 22.03
C GLN A 148 7.00 4.76 21.37
N HIS A 149 7.83 5.40 22.18
CA HIS A 149 9.06 6.04 21.71
C HIS A 149 10.20 5.03 21.67
N GLY A 150 10.66 4.72 20.47
CA GLY A 150 11.79 3.84 20.23
C GLY A 150 13.04 4.40 20.88
N GLN A 151 13.67 3.58 21.72
CA GLN A 151 14.90 3.92 22.40
C GLN A 151 15.81 2.70 22.53
N PRO A 152 17.15 2.90 22.54
CA PRO A 152 18.08 1.77 22.51
C PRO A 152 18.04 0.82 23.71
N GLN A 153 17.45 1.25 24.83
CA GLN A 153 17.34 0.45 26.05
C GLN A 153 15.94 -0.15 26.23
N MET A 154 15.04 0.00 25.25
CA MET A 154 13.65 -0.44 25.38
C MET A 154 13.58 -1.97 25.50
N THR A 155 12.99 -2.45 26.59
CA THR A 155 12.75 -3.87 26.82
C THR A 155 11.39 -4.33 26.28
N VAL A 156 11.20 -5.64 26.17
CA VAL A 156 9.89 -6.23 25.82
C VAL A 156 8.82 -5.86 26.86
N ALA A 157 9.19 -5.80 28.14
CA ALA A 157 8.27 -5.41 29.21
C ALA A 157 7.86 -3.93 29.11
N ASP A 158 8.81 -3.05 28.75
CA ASP A 158 8.49 -1.64 28.50
C ASP A 158 7.48 -1.47 27.36
N LEU A 159 7.60 -2.29 26.32
CA LEU A 159 6.71 -2.27 25.15
C LEU A 159 5.33 -2.86 25.44
N LEU A 160 5.27 -4.03 26.06
CA LEU A 160 4.04 -4.83 26.16
C LEU A 160 3.36 -4.73 27.53
N GLY A 161 4.13 -4.76 28.62
CA GLY A 161 3.61 -4.77 29.98
C GLY A 161 4.57 -5.41 30.98
N HIS A 162 4.31 -5.16 32.27
CA HIS A 162 5.12 -5.73 33.35
C HIS A 162 4.32 -6.77 34.14
N PRO A 163 4.93 -7.92 34.51
CA PRO A 163 4.32 -8.85 35.45
C PRO A 163 4.16 -8.19 36.83
N PHE A 164 3.11 -8.56 37.56
CA PHE A 164 2.95 -8.08 38.93
C PHE A 164 4.02 -8.69 39.85
N PRO A 165 4.82 -7.87 40.57
CA PRO A 165 5.92 -8.40 41.40
C PRO A 165 5.49 -9.39 42.48
N GLY A 166 4.29 -9.21 43.04
CA GLY A 166 3.75 -10.08 44.07
C GLY A 166 3.38 -11.49 43.57
N ASP A 167 3.06 -11.63 42.29
CA ASP A 167 2.69 -12.90 41.69
C ASP A 167 3.96 -13.69 41.28
N LEU A 168 5.03 -13.01 40.86
CA LEU A 168 6.33 -13.62 40.56
C LEU A 168 6.96 -14.38 41.73
N MET A 169 6.71 -13.95 42.97
CA MET A 169 7.26 -14.57 44.17
C MET A 169 6.39 -15.72 44.70
N LYS A 170 5.15 -15.86 44.21
CA LYS A 170 4.14 -16.76 44.77
C LYS A 170 3.71 -17.86 43.81
N SER A 171 3.81 -17.63 42.50
CA SER A 171 3.34 -18.57 41.50
C SER A 171 4.39 -19.63 41.19
N GLU A 172 4.00 -20.91 41.31
CA GLU A 172 4.79 -22.05 40.84
C GLU A 172 4.64 -22.27 39.32
N ASP A 173 3.58 -21.70 38.72
CA ASP A 173 3.25 -21.78 37.29
C ASP A 173 3.23 -20.38 36.63
N PRO A 174 4.01 -20.15 35.55
CA PRO A 174 3.97 -18.93 34.76
C PRO A 174 2.57 -18.49 34.32
N SER A 175 1.65 -19.44 34.08
CA SER A 175 0.28 -19.18 33.64
C SER A 175 -0.59 -18.42 34.66
N GLN A 176 -0.14 -18.32 35.91
CA GLN A 176 -0.86 -17.62 36.99
C GLN A 176 -0.35 -16.19 37.23
N ILE A 177 0.69 -15.77 36.51
CA ILE A 177 1.29 -14.44 36.68
C ILE A 177 0.45 -13.42 35.94
N ARG A 178 -0.18 -12.51 36.67
CA ARG A 178 -0.92 -11.42 36.03
C ARG A 178 0.07 -10.43 35.40
N ILE A 179 -0.30 -9.92 34.23
CA ILE A 179 0.47 -8.89 33.52
C ILE A 179 -0.30 -7.57 33.54
N SER A 180 0.38 -6.50 33.92
CA SER A 180 -0.09 -5.13 33.74
C SER A 180 0.19 -4.70 32.30
N TRP A 181 -0.68 -5.10 31.37
CA TRP A 181 -0.58 -4.75 29.95
C TRP A 181 -0.60 -3.25 29.70
N ARG A 182 0.15 -2.80 28.70
CA ARG A 182 0.15 -1.41 28.26
C ARG A 182 -1.15 -1.09 27.52
N LYS A 183 -1.75 0.06 27.83
CA LYS A 183 -3.04 0.50 27.25
C LYS A 183 -3.04 0.59 25.72
N TRP A 184 -1.91 0.92 25.08
CA TRP A 184 -1.83 1.11 23.63
C TRP A 184 -2.11 -0.18 22.84
N LEU A 185 -1.93 -1.36 23.45
CA LEU A 185 -2.21 -2.66 22.84
C LEU A 185 -3.69 -2.77 22.43
N GLY A 186 -4.59 -2.27 23.28
CA GLY A 186 -6.04 -2.28 23.04
C GLY A 186 -6.57 -1.18 22.12
N MET A 187 -5.71 -0.29 21.60
CA MET A 187 -6.16 0.84 20.76
C MET A 187 -6.24 0.44 19.27
N ARG A 188 -7.22 0.99 18.53
CA ARG A 188 -7.38 0.83 17.07
C ARG A 188 -6.47 1.78 16.26
N VAL A 189 -5.79 2.71 16.92
CA VAL A 189 -4.69 3.50 16.33
C VAL A 189 -3.45 3.34 17.20
N LYS A 190 -2.35 2.89 16.59
CA LYS A 190 -1.09 2.56 17.27
C LYS A 190 0.05 3.37 16.65
N ILE A 191 0.85 4.04 17.49
CA ILE A 191 1.94 4.91 17.04
C ILE A 191 3.26 4.43 17.66
N ILE A 192 4.22 4.10 16.81
CA ILE A 192 5.59 3.74 17.18
C ILE A 192 6.53 4.81 16.62
N ASP A 193 7.05 5.66 17.48
CA ASP A 193 7.94 6.75 17.10
C ASP A 193 9.40 6.26 17.09
N GLU A 194 10.18 6.62 16.07
CA GLU A 194 11.58 6.19 15.91
C GLU A 194 11.77 4.67 16.02
N TYR A 195 10.95 3.90 15.30
CA TYR A 195 10.90 2.44 15.43
C TYR A 195 12.25 1.75 15.13
N ASN A 196 13.09 2.38 14.30
CA ASN A 196 14.44 1.94 13.98
C ASN A 196 15.47 2.13 15.11
N ARG A 197 15.07 2.71 16.26
CA ARG A 197 15.87 2.80 17.48
C ARG A 197 15.56 1.68 18.47
N ILE A 198 14.56 0.85 18.19
CA ILE A 198 14.18 -0.28 19.04
C ILE A 198 15.19 -1.42 18.86
N PRO A 199 15.69 -2.05 19.93
CA PRO A 199 16.58 -3.22 19.83
C PRO A 199 15.93 -4.40 19.11
N THR A 200 16.72 -5.19 18.39
CA THR A 200 16.26 -6.36 17.59
C THR A 200 15.38 -7.34 18.37
N ARG A 201 15.71 -7.63 19.64
CA ARG A 201 14.91 -8.51 20.50
C ARG A 201 13.50 -7.92 20.75
N THR A 202 13.42 -6.62 20.99
CA THR A 202 12.16 -5.92 21.24
C THR A 202 11.38 -5.70 19.93
N GLN A 203 12.06 -5.53 18.80
CA GLN A 203 11.42 -5.54 17.47
C GLN A 203 10.73 -6.88 17.18
N SER A 204 11.27 -8.00 17.67
CA SER A 204 10.66 -9.32 17.49
C SER A 204 9.32 -9.43 18.23
N ALA A 205 9.24 -8.88 19.44
CA ALA A 205 7.98 -8.79 20.18
C ALA A 205 6.97 -7.84 19.50
N LEU A 206 7.45 -6.69 18.99
CA LEU A 206 6.63 -5.77 18.19
C LEU A 206 6.08 -6.45 16.93
N LEU A 207 6.89 -7.29 16.27
CA LEU A 207 6.49 -8.03 15.08
C LEU A 207 5.30 -8.94 15.36
N THR A 208 5.28 -9.67 16.47
CA THR A 208 4.12 -10.50 16.85
C THR A 208 2.84 -9.68 16.98
N VAL A 209 2.89 -8.56 17.71
CA VAL A 209 1.71 -7.68 17.87
C VAL A 209 1.27 -7.10 16.53
N LEU A 210 2.22 -6.69 15.69
CA LEU A 210 1.95 -6.05 14.42
C LEU A 210 1.48 -7.05 13.35
N ALA A 211 1.94 -8.30 13.38
CA ALA A 211 1.59 -9.34 12.41
C ALA A 211 0.33 -10.11 12.78
N ASP A 212 0.21 -10.51 14.04
CA ASP A 212 -0.76 -11.51 14.50
C ASP A 212 -1.81 -10.92 15.46
N ASN A 213 -1.73 -9.62 15.76
CA ASN A 213 -2.67 -8.90 16.63
C ASN A 213 -2.77 -9.49 18.05
N TYR A 214 -1.70 -10.02 18.61
CA TYR A 214 -1.65 -10.38 20.02
C TYR A 214 -0.29 -10.08 20.64
N ALA A 215 -0.28 -9.86 21.95
CA ALA A 215 0.94 -9.73 22.76
C ALA A 215 1.07 -10.92 23.71
N GLU A 216 2.29 -11.37 23.94
CA GLU A 216 2.56 -12.54 24.78
C GLU A 216 3.71 -12.26 25.77
N ILE A 217 3.47 -12.52 27.05
CA ILE A 217 4.46 -12.45 28.13
C ILE A 217 4.15 -13.56 29.14
N MET A 218 5.13 -14.43 29.44
CA MET A 218 5.02 -15.49 30.46
C MET A 218 3.75 -16.34 30.31
N ASP A 219 3.51 -16.84 29.09
CA ASP A 219 2.33 -17.64 28.70
C ASP A 219 0.98 -16.93 28.84
N GLN A 220 0.97 -15.63 29.16
CA GLN A 220 -0.23 -14.79 29.11
C GLN A 220 -0.36 -14.16 27.73
N ILE A 221 -1.56 -14.23 27.17
CA ILE A 221 -1.90 -13.65 25.88
C ILE A 221 -2.82 -12.45 26.09
N TYR A 222 -2.55 -11.36 25.37
CA TYR A 222 -3.45 -10.22 25.23
C TYR A 222 -3.82 -10.04 23.76
N GLU A 223 -5.09 -10.25 23.44
CA GLU A 223 -5.62 -10.03 22.08
C GLU A 223 -5.74 -8.53 21.80
N CYS A 224 -5.19 -8.11 20.67
CA CYS A 224 -5.25 -6.74 20.19
C CYS A 224 -6.31 -6.63 19.08
N PRO A 225 -7.04 -5.50 19.00
CA PRO A 225 -7.90 -5.26 17.84
C PRO A 225 -7.06 -4.99 16.60
N GLU A 226 -7.67 -5.22 15.43
CA GLU A 226 -7.16 -4.66 14.18
C GLU A 226 -7.02 -3.14 14.30
N ALA A 227 -5.90 -2.61 13.84
CA ALA A 227 -5.53 -1.22 14.08
C ALA A 227 -4.82 -0.61 12.87
N ALA A 228 -4.97 0.70 12.72
CA ALA A 228 -4.09 1.50 11.89
C ALA A 228 -2.78 1.76 12.66
N TRP A 229 -1.65 1.45 12.02
CA TRP A 229 -0.32 1.60 12.61
C TRP A 229 0.43 2.73 11.91
N TYR A 230 1.04 3.59 12.72
CA TYR A 230 1.92 4.66 12.24
C TYR A 230 3.29 4.48 12.86
N LEU A 231 4.25 4.09 12.04
CA LEU A 231 5.66 3.99 12.42
C LEU A 231 6.39 5.22 11.90
N THR A 232 7.32 5.77 12.67
CA THR A 232 8.18 6.86 12.19
C THR A 232 9.64 6.46 12.20
N ALA A 233 10.38 6.90 11.19
CA ALA A 233 11.84 6.77 11.16
C ALA A 233 12.51 8.01 10.61
N ASN A 234 13.73 8.25 11.05
CA ASN A 234 14.62 9.24 10.45
C ASN A 234 15.35 8.60 9.26
N ASP A 235 15.44 9.32 8.14
CA ASP A 235 16.08 8.89 6.87
C ASP A 235 17.62 8.96 6.93
N ASP A 236 18.20 8.72 8.11
CA ASP A 236 19.64 8.78 8.25
C ASP A 236 20.20 7.53 7.60
N ALA A 237 20.94 7.71 6.50
CA ALA A 237 21.74 6.71 5.79
C ALA A 237 22.84 6.01 6.65
N GLY A 238 22.68 6.01 7.98
CA GLY A 238 23.53 5.37 8.98
C GLY A 238 23.15 5.67 10.44
N GLY A 239 21.99 6.27 10.73
CA GLY A 239 21.65 6.78 12.08
C GLY A 239 20.67 5.92 12.89
N GLY A 240 20.05 4.91 12.29
CA GLY A 240 19.30 3.90 13.05
C GLY A 240 20.28 3.12 13.93
N THR A 241 20.13 3.20 15.25
CA THR A 241 21.02 2.49 16.20
C THR A 241 21.01 0.98 15.95
N TYR A 242 19.91 0.45 15.42
CA TYR A 242 19.75 -0.97 15.09
C TYR A 242 19.22 -1.15 13.67
N GLN A 243 19.73 -2.18 12.98
CA GLN A 243 19.14 -2.64 11.74
C GLN A 243 17.74 -3.20 12.01
N VAL A 244 16.75 -2.67 11.30
CA VAL A 244 15.38 -3.17 11.34
C VAL A 244 15.33 -4.56 10.69
N ILE A 245 14.75 -5.54 11.38
CA ILE A 245 14.62 -6.91 10.87
C ILE A 245 13.79 -6.97 9.58
N GLU A 246 14.21 -7.78 8.61
CA GLU A 246 13.53 -7.89 7.30
C GLU A 246 12.05 -8.30 7.47
N ALA A 247 11.76 -9.21 8.39
CA ALA A 247 10.41 -9.65 8.69
C ALA A 247 9.48 -8.52 9.16
N LEU A 248 10.00 -7.49 9.84
CA LEU A 248 9.23 -6.32 10.27
C LEU A 248 9.03 -5.36 9.10
N LYS A 249 10.04 -5.15 8.25
CA LYS A 249 9.93 -4.32 7.05
C LYS A 249 8.87 -4.86 6.08
N ASP A 250 8.83 -6.17 5.87
CA ASP A 250 7.84 -6.83 5.00
C ASP A 250 6.39 -6.65 5.51
N ARG A 251 6.21 -6.34 6.80
CA ARG A 251 4.88 -6.09 7.38
C ARG A 251 4.41 -4.64 7.23
N ILE A 252 5.28 -3.73 6.80
CA ILE A 252 4.89 -2.35 6.52
C ILE A 252 4.12 -2.33 5.21
N ASP A 253 2.90 -1.80 5.22
CA ASP A 253 2.02 -1.80 4.05
C ASP A 253 2.44 -0.69 3.07
N VAL A 254 2.57 0.54 3.56
CA VAL A 254 2.92 1.74 2.77
C VAL A 254 4.01 2.57 3.45
N VAL A 255 4.79 3.28 2.64
CA VAL A 255 5.84 4.20 3.09
C VAL A 255 5.62 5.57 2.47
N VAL A 256 5.73 6.61 3.30
CA VAL A 256 5.51 8.00 2.89
C VAL A 256 6.68 8.85 3.38
N ARG A 257 7.13 9.78 2.54
CA ARG A 257 8.19 10.73 2.91
C ARG A 257 7.59 11.96 3.58
N ALA A 258 8.14 12.32 4.73
CA ALA A 258 7.93 13.61 5.36
C ALA A 258 8.80 14.66 4.67
N LEU A 259 8.17 15.40 3.77
CA LEU A 259 8.82 16.37 2.91
C LEU A 259 9.30 17.60 3.69
N HIS A 260 10.17 18.39 3.07
CA HIS A 260 10.73 19.55 3.75
C HIS A 260 9.69 20.66 3.95
N PHE A 261 9.96 21.59 4.85
CA PHE A 261 9.12 22.79 4.95
C PHE A 261 9.51 23.77 3.84
N ASN A 262 8.54 24.37 3.17
CA ASN A 262 8.80 25.44 2.19
C ASN A 262 8.79 26.78 2.93
N THR A 263 9.93 27.48 2.89
CA THR A 263 10.15 28.71 3.64
C THR A 263 9.28 29.88 3.20
N ARG A 264 8.61 29.78 2.04
CA ARG A 264 7.64 30.80 1.60
C ARG A 264 6.34 30.82 2.43
N PHE A 265 6.08 29.80 3.24
CA PHE A 265 4.95 29.74 4.17
C PHE A 265 5.32 30.19 5.60
N LEU A 266 6.38 30.99 5.75
CA LEU A 266 6.84 31.47 7.06
C LEU A 266 5.78 32.33 7.76
N GLU A 267 4.99 33.08 7.00
CA GLU A 267 3.89 33.90 7.52
C GLU A 267 2.84 33.02 8.23
N ASP A 268 2.53 31.84 7.70
CA ASP A 268 1.58 30.90 8.34
C ASP A 268 2.11 30.37 9.67
N LEU A 269 3.43 30.12 9.76
CA LEU A 269 4.07 29.74 11.01
C LEU A 269 4.05 30.89 12.02
N GLN A 270 4.34 32.12 11.59
CA GLN A 270 4.24 33.30 12.43
C GLN A 270 2.81 33.44 12.98
N HIS A 271 1.81 33.35 12.11
CA HIS A 271 0.41 33.45 12.50
C HIS A 271 0.02 32.36 13.51
N ARG A 272 0.46 31.11 13.31
CA ARG A 272 0.22 30.00 14.24
C ARG A 272 0.84 30.26 15.63
N ILE A 273 2.03 30.87 15.68
CA ILE A 273 2.69 31.25 16.94
C ILE A 273 1.92 32.36 17.65
N GLU A 274 1.58 33.44 16.93
CA GLU A 274 0.91 34.62 17.49
C GLU A 274 -0.50 34.29 18.03
N THR A 275 -1.22 33.41 17.31
CA THR A 275 -2.56 32.95 17.72
C THR A 275 -2.53 31.80 18.72
N ARG A 276 -1.34 31.20 18.97
CA ARG A 276 -1.17 29.95 19.72
C ARG A 276 -2.07 28.82 19.20
N PHE A 277 -2.32 28.80 17.90
CA PHE A 277 -3.18 27.82 17.28
C PHE A 277 -2.53 26.43 17.29
N GLN A 278 -3.25 25.46 17.84
CA GLN A 278 -2.81 24.06 17.93
C GLN A 278 -3.82 23.19 17.18
N PRO A 279 -3.49 22.71 15.97
CA PRO A 279 -4.42 21.93 15.16
C PRO A 279 -5.00 20.73 15.91
N GLU A 280 -4.15 20.03 16.68
CA GLU A 280 -4.52 18.84 17.44
C GLU A 280 -5.55 19.09 18.56
N LYS A 281 -5.88 20.36 18.86
CA LYS A 281 -6.92 20.73 19.84
C LYS A 281 -8.15 21.35 19.20
N ASN A 282 -8.14 21.56 17.88
CA ASN A 282 -9.17 22.31 17.16
C ASN A 282 -9.77 21.47 16.01
N ILE A 283 -9.78 20.15 16.15
CA ILE A 283 -10.42 19.23 15.18
C ILE A 283 -11.93 19.36 15.34
N PRO A 284 -12.68 19.69 14.27
CA PRO A 284 -14.14 19.71 14.28
C PRO A 284 -14.71 18.32 14.61
N GLY A 285 -15.76 18.25 15.43
CA GLY A 285 -16.35 16.96 15.85
C GLY A 285 -16.99 16.21 14.68
N GLU A 286 -17.40 16.92 13.65
CA GLU A 286 -18.07 16.39 12.45
C GLU A 286 -17.14 15.51 11.59
N ILE A 287 -15.82 15.77 11.64
CA ILE A 287 -14.81 15.00 10.90
C ILE A 287 -14.14 13.90 11.76
N VAL A 288 -14.55 13.77 13.02
CA VAL A 288 -14.09 12.70 13.92
C VAL A 288 -14.95 11.46 13.68
N PHE A 289 -14.30 10.33 13.42
CA PHE A 289 -14.93 9.05 13.15
C PHE A 289 -15.17 8.27 14.45
N THR A 290 -16.35 7.66 14.55
CA THR A 290 -16.64 6.62 15.54
C THR A 290 -16.08 5.27 15.08
N GLU A 291 -15.99 4.30 16.00
CA GLU A 291 -15.54 2.95 15.66
C GLU A 291 -16.43 2.28 14.61
N GLU A 292 -17.75 2.45 14.71
CA GLU A 292 -18.74 1.91 13.78
C GLU A 292 -18.63 2.55 12.39
N GLU A 293 -18.36 3.86 12.33
CA GLU A 293 -18.11 4.55 11.06
C GLU A 293 -16.81 4.05 10.41
N LEU A 294 -15.74 3.83 11.18
CA LEU A 294 -14.50 3.23 10.66
C LEU A 294 -14.72 1.78 10.19
N ASP A 295 -15.61 1.02 10.84
CA ASP A 295 -16.00 -0.34 10.40
C ASP A 295 -16.75 -0.29 9.07
N THR A 296 -17.73 0.62 8.96
CA THR A 296 -18.52 0.82 7.74
C THR A 296 -17.64 1.32 6.59
N LEU A 297 -16.79 2.32 6.84
CA LEU A 297 -15.83 2.87 5.89
C LEU A 297 -14.93 1.78 5.28
N TYR A 298 -14.41 0.89 6.13
CA TYR A 298 -13.59 -0.22 5.66
C TYR A 298 -14.37 -1.17 4.74
N GLN A 299 -15.62 -1.52 5.10
CA GLN A 299 -16.46 -2.39 4.26
C GLN A 299 -16.83 -1.74 2.92
N GLU A 300 -17.11 -0.44 2.90
CA GLU A 300 -17.39 0.30 1.67
C GLU A 300 -16.17 0.35 0.74
N ILE A 301 -14.96 0.53 1.29
CA ILE A 301 -13.70 0.44 0.52
C ILE A 301 -13.53 -0.97 -0.08
N LEU A 302 -13.81 -2.02 0.69
CA LEU A 302 -13.72 -3.39 0.17
C LEU A 302 -14.70 -3.65 -0.98
N ALA A 303 -15.87 -2.99 -0.97
CA ALA A 303 -16.89 -3.12 -1.99
C ALA A 303 -16.56 -2.43 -3.33
N ILE A 304 -15.57 -1.52 -3.37
CA ILE A 304 -15.11 -0.89 -4.62
C ILE A 304 -14.67 -1.97 -5.62
N GLN A 305 -15.11 -1.82 -6.86
CA GLN A 305 -14.81 -2.76 -7.93
C GLN A 305 -13.41 -2.51 -8.49
N VAL A 306 -12.69 -3.59 -8.78
CA VAL A 306 -11.45 -3.53 -9.58
C VAL A 306 -11.79 -4.10 -10.95
N PRO A 307 -11.92 -3.27 -11.99
CA PRO A 307 -12.23 -3.75 -13.33
C PRO A 307 -11.22 -4.80 -13.80
N ALA A 308 -11.69 -5.77 -14.59
CA ALA A 308 -10.84 -6.87 -15.05
C ALA A 308 -9.60 -6.38 -15.84
N LEU A 309 -9.74 -5.29 -16.60
CA LEU A 309 -8.63 -4.67 -17.32
C LEU A 309 -7.56 -4.11 -16.38
N ILE A 310 -7.97 -3.41 -15.32
CA ILE A 310 -7.04 -2.88 -14.32
C ILE A 310 -6.35 -4.03 -13.58
N ARG A 311 -7.10 -5.07 -13.21
CA ARG A 311 -6.51 -6.27 -12.59
C ARG A 311 -5.47 -6.91 -13.51
N LYS A 312 -5.74 -7.03 -14.82
CA LYS A 312 -4.78 -7.54 -15.82
C LYS A 312 -3.51 -6.67 -15.91
N LYS A 313 -3.63 -5.34 -15.85
CA LYS A 313 -2.47 -4.43 -15.82
C LYS A 313 -1.63 -4.63 -14.56
N ILE A 314 -2.26 -4.73 -13.39
CA ILE A 314 -1.56 -5.02 -12.12
C ILE A 314 -0.86 -6.38 -12.16
N GLU A 315 -1.55 -7.42 -12.66
CA GLU A 315 -0.97 -8.75 -12.86
C GLU A 315 0.25 -8.66 -13.80
N PHE A 316 0.11 -8.01 -14.96
CA PHE A 316 1.19 -7.87 -15.93
C PHE A 316 2.40 -7.12 -15.37
N PHE A 317 2.18 -6.06 -14.61
CA PHE A 317 3.24 -5.34 -13.90
C PHE A 317 3.97 -6.23 -12.89
N ALA A 318 3.23 -6.96 -12.06
CA ALA A 318 3.80 -7.83 -11.03
C ALA A 318 4.68 -8.95 -11.61
N ARG A 319 4.28 -9.53 -12.75
CA ARG A 319 5.00 -10.64 -13.42
C ARG A 319 6.37 -10.27 -13.96
N GLN A 320 6.71 -8.97 -14.06
CA GLN A 320 7.98 -8.56 -14.65
C GLN A 320 9.19 -8.88 -13.76
N PHE A 321 9.00 -8.96 -12.44
CA PHE A 321 10.12 -8.81 -11.51
C PHE A 321 10.67 -10.11 -10.92
N GLU A 322 9.90 -11.20 -10.89
CA GLU A 322 10.31 -12.43 -10.18
C GLU A 322 11.17 -13.36 -11.05
N PHE A 323 10.88 -13.44 -12.35
CA PHE A 323 11.61 -14.34 -13.25
C PHE A 323 13.09 -13.99 -13.36
N PHE A 324 13.93 -15.00 -13.23
CA PHE A 324 15.37 -14.88 -13.36
C PHE A 324 16.00 -16.17 -13.89
N GLU A 325 16.37 -16.13 -15.16
CA GLU A 325 16.82 -17.29 -15.93
C GLU A 325 18.09 -17.97 -15.37
N PRO A 326 19.13 -17.24 -14.91
CA PRO A 326 20.35 -17.86 -14.37
C PRO A 326 20.15 -18.66 -13.08
N ALA A 327 19.01 -18.50 -12.38
CA ALA A 327 18.80 -19.13 -11.07
C ALA A 327 18.62 -20.66 -11.13
N SER A 328 18.17 -21.22 -12.25
CA SER A 328 17.92 -22.66 -12.36
C SER A 328 17.86 -23.15 -13.81
N THR A 329 17.84 -24.48 -13.98
CA THR A 329 17.55 -25.15 -15.26
C THR A 329 16.07 -25.52 -15.40
N LYS A 330 15.27 -25.38 -14.34
CA LYS A 330 13.82 -25.60 -14.36
C LYS A 330 13.09 -24.29 -14.20
N LEU A 331 12.11 -24.04 -15.06
CA LEU A 331 11.34 -22.80 -15.08
C LEU A 331 10.73 -22.47 -13.71
N GLU A 332 10.26 -23.48 -12.97
CA GLU A 332 9.66 -23.30 -11.63
C GLU A 332 10.61 -22.69 -10.59
N TYR A 333 11.92 -22.82 -10.80
CA TYR A 333 12.96 -22.34 -9.89
C TYR A 333 13.81 -21.22 -10.53
N MET A 334 13.46 -20.76 -11.73
CA MET A 334 14.09 -19.60 -12.38
C MET A 334 13.56 -18.31 -11.77
N THR A 335 13.82 -18.10 -10.48
CA THR A 335 13.28 -16.96 -9.72
C THR A 335 14.39 -16.19 -9.01
N LYS A 336 14.18 -14.88 -8.83
CA LYS A 336 15.10 -14.05 -8.04
C LYS A 336 15.13 -14.47 -6.58
N ASP A 337 14.03 -15.00 -6.05
CA ASP A 337 14.03 -15.60 -4.71
C ASP A 337 15.01 -16.79 -4.62
N THR A 338 15.02 -17.70 -5.62
CA THR A 338 15.98 -18.82 -5.68
C THR A 338 17.42 -18.32 -5.71
N ALA A 339 17.70 -17.28 -6.52
CA ALA A 339 19.02 -16.64 -6.55
C ALA A 339 19.39 -16.01 -5.19
N LYS A 340 18.47 -15.28 -4.55
CA LYS A 340 18.68 -14.66 -3.24
C LYS A 340 18.99 -15.71 -2.17
N LEU A 341 18.28 -16.83 -2.17
CA LEU A 341 18.47 -17.93 -1.22
C LEU A 341 19.78 -18.70 -1.42
N SER A 342 20.37 -18.65 -2.62
CA SER A 342 21.66 -19.29 -2.90
C SER A 342 22.84 -18.62 -2.19
N GLY A 343 22.72 -17.35 -1.82
CA GLY A 343 23.80 -16.54 -1.23
C GLY A 343 24.89 -16.13 -2.23
N LEU A 344 24.75 -16.45 -3.51
CA LEU A 344 25.64 -15.98 -4.57
C LEU A 344 25.43 -14.49 -4.85
N ASP A 345 26.47 -13.86 -5.40
CA ASP A 345 26.38 -12.47 -5.79
C ASP A 345 25.41 -12.27 -6.97
N PHE A 346 24.49 -11.32 -6.82
CA PHE A 346 23.45 -11.08 -7.81
C PHE A 346 24.03 -10.53 -9.12
N GLN A 347 25.08 -9.71 -9.06
CA GLN A 347 25.72 -9.14 -10.25
C GLN A 347 26.44 -10.22 -11.07
N GLU A 348 27.11 -11.17 -10.39
CA GLU A 348 27.71 -12.33 -11.05
C GLU A 348 26.65 -13.15 -11.82
N LEU A 349 25.52 -13.45 -11.18
CA LEU A 349 24.43 -14.19 -11.84
C LEU A 349 23.80 -13.38 -13.00
N MET A 350 23.58 -12.08 -12.82
CA MET A 350 23.04 -11.20 -13.87
C MET A 350 23.95 -11.14 -15.10
N SER A 351 25.28 -11.25 -14.93
CA SER A 351 26.23 -11.27 -16.05
C SER A 351 26.10 -12.51 -16.94
N GLN A 352 25.49 -13.59 -16.43
CA GLN A 352 25.22 -14.82 -17.16
C GLN A 352 23.92 -14.74 -17.97
N GLU A 353 23.07 -13.74 -17.69
CA GLU A 353 21.85 -13.52 -18.46
C GLU A 353 22.20 -13.07 -19.88
N SER A 354 21.63 -13.74 -20.88
CA SER A 354 21.94 -13.48 -22.29
C SER A 354 20.68 -13.28 -23.12
N GLY A 355 20.78 -12.53 -24.23
CA GLY A 355 19.73 -12.40 -25.23
C GLY A 355 18.64 -11.34 -24.96
N LYS A 356 18.46 -10.85 -23.73
CA LYS A 356 17.51 -9.77 -23.41
C LYS A 356 18.14 -8.40 -23.55
N ASP A 357 17.30 -7.42 -23.92
CA ASP A 357 17.67 -6.01 -23.85
C ASP A 357 17.48 -5.54 -22.41
N GLN A 358 18.58 -5.43 -21.66
CA GLN A 358 18.56 -5.07 -20.25
C GLN A 358 18.01 -3.66 -19.98
N ILE A 359 17.98 -2.77 -20.98
CA ILE A 359 17.40 -1.43 -20.81
C ILE A 359 15.87 -1.49 -20.91
N ARG A 360 15.34 -2.32 -21.82
CA ARG A 360 13.89 -2.48 -22.01
C ARG A 360 13.25 -3.47 -21.06
N ASP A 361 14.01 -4.44 -20.56
CA ASP A 361 13.51 -5.43 -19.61
C ASP A 361 13.27 -4.80 -18.23
N LEU A 362 12.01 -4.64 -17.85
CA LEU A 362 11.63 -4.10 -16.53
C LEU A 362 12.15 -4.99 -15.39
N GLY A 363 12.27 -6.29 -15.64
CA GLY A 363 12.80 -7.24 -14.67
C GLY A 363 14.26 -6.94 -14.31
N SER A 364 15.07 -6.39 -15.22
CA SER A 364 16.48 -6.09 -14.95
C SER A 364 16.65 -4.95 -13.94
N GLN A 365 15.64 -4.11 -13.75
CA GLN A 365 15.73 -2.90 -12.92
C GLN A 365 15.64 -3.19 -11.42
N ALA A 366 15.26 -4.41 -11.02
CA ALA A 366 14.99 -4.75 -9.61
C ALA A 366 15.74 -6.02 -9.16
N LYS A 367 16.14 -6.07 -7.89
CA LYS A 367 16.83 -7.22 -7.27
C LYS A 367 15.88 -8.33 -6.81
N ASN A 368 14.57 -8.05 -6.72
CA ASN A 368 13.57 -8.98 -6.18
C ASN A 368 12.21 -8.80 -6.88
N GLY A 369 11.33 -9.79 -6.78
CA GLY A 369 9.92 -9.65 -7.17
C GLY A 369 9.01 -9.21 -6.03
N LEU A 370 7.70 -9.27 -6.29
CA LEU A 370 6.67 -8.73 -5.41
C LEU A 370 6.04 -9.82 -4.55
N SER A 371 5.93 -9.58 -3.24
CA SER A 371 5.24 -10.51 -2.35
C SER A 371 3.72 -10.45 -2.51
N VAL A 372 3.04 -11.56 -2.22
CA VAL A 372 1.56 -11.64 -2.25
C VAL A 372 0.94 -10.57 -1.34
N ARG A 373 1.57 -10.31 -0.18
CA ARG A 373 1.11 -9.26 0.74
C ARG A 373 1.11 -7.90 0.05
N LYS A 374 2.17 -7.56 -0.67
CA LYS A 374 2.27 -6.28 -1.39
C LYS A 374 1.24 -6.17 -2.51
N LEU A 375 0.94 -7.26 -3.21
CA LEU A 375 -0.15 -7.29 -4.18
C LEU A 375 -1.52 -7.05 -3.52
N MET A 376 -1.78 -7.66 -2.36
CA MET A 376 -3.00 -7.40 -1.58
C MET A 376 -3.08 -5.94 -1.12
N THR A 377 -1.96 -5.37 -0.66
CA THR A 377 -1.88 -3.96 -0.24
C THR A 377 -2.11 -3.01 -1.41
N MET A 378 -1.55 -3.28 -2.60
CA MET A 378 -1.82 -2.50 -3.81
C MET A 378 -3.32 -2.47 -4.12
N LEU A 379 -3.97 -3.64 -4.19
CA LEU A 379 -5.41 -3.72 -4.48
C LEU A 379 -6.24 -2.95 -3.45
N LEU A 380 -5.90 -3.07 -2.17
CA LEU A 380 -6.65 -2.42 -1.09
C LEU A 380 -6.48 -0.89 -1.10
N PHE A 381 -5.26 -0.38 -1.24
CA PHE A 381 -5.01 1.06 -1.24
C PHE A 381 -5.52 1.75 -2.50
N THR A 382 -5.48 1.08 -3.65
CA THR A 382 -6.08 1.60 -4.88
C THR A 382 -7.61 1.71 -4.74
N LYS A 383 -8.28 0.72 -4.13
CA LYS A 383 -9.70 0.83 -3.78
C LYS A 383 -9.96 1.99 -2.82
N ALA A 384 -9.11 2.17 -1.81
CA ALA A 384 -9.25 3.26 -0.85
C ALA A 384 -9.11 4.64 -1.51
N LEU A 385 -8.20 4.78 -2.48
CA LEU A 385 -8.04 6.01 -3.26
C LEU A 385 -9.25 6.30 -4.16
N ALA A 386 -9.75 5.28 -4.88
CA ALA A 386 -10.96 5.40 -5.69
C ALA A 386 -12.17 5.81 -4.83
N TYR A 387 -12.37 5.14 -3.68
CA TYR A 387 -13.40 5.50 -2.71
C TYR A 387 -13.27 6.95 -2.23
N PHE A 388 -12.05 7.36 -1.83
CA PHE A 388 -11.79 8.74 -1.40
C PHE A 388 -12.12 9.76 -2.49
N ARG A 389 -11.81 9.47 -3.75
CA ARG A 389 -12.16 10.31 -4.91
C ARG A 389 -13.66 10.30 -5.25
N GLY A 390 -14.44 9.43 -4.62
CA GLY A 390 -15.89 9.28 -4.85
C GLY A 390 -16.25 8.34 -6.01
N HIS A 391 -15.31 7.51 -6.47
CA HIS A 391 -15.50 6.59 -7.58
C HIS A 391 -15.94 5.20 -7.10
N GLY A 392 -16.85 4.56 -7.83
CA GLY A 392 -17.34 3.20 -7.53
C GLY A 392 -16.45 2.07 -8.06
N GLU A 393 -15.51 2.41 -8.93
CA GLU A 393 -14.53 1.50 -9.51
C GLU A 393 -13.15 2.15 -9.54
N VAL A 394 -12.12 1.30 -9.54
CA VAL A 394 -10.73 1.70 -9.65
C VAL A 394 -10.39 2.09 -11.09
N GLU A 395 -9.69 3.21 -11.24
CA GLU A 395 -9.09 3.66 -12.50
C GLU A 395 -7.59 3.33 -12.58
N ASP A 396 -7.01 3.44 -13.78
CA ASP A 396 -5.57 3.21 -14.00
C ASP A 396 -4.70 4.22 -13.25
N GLU A 397 -5.16 5.48 -13.17
CA GLU A 397 -4.44 6.53 -12.44
C GLU A 397 -4.42 6.26 -10.93
N ASP A 398 -5.47 5.69 -10.36
CA ASP A 398 -5.48 5.31 -8.93
C ASP A 398 -4.36 4.28 -8.62
N VAL A 399 -4.14 3.34 -9.55
CA VAL A 399 -3.06 2.34 -9.45
C VAL A 399 -1.72 3.04 -9.54
N ARG A 400 -1.51 3.82 -10.61
CA ARG A 400 -0.29 4.56 -10.88
C ARG A 400 0.15 5.43 -9.70
N GLN A 401 -0.81 6.06 -9.02
CA GLN A 401 -0.56 6.95 -7.88
C GLN A 401 -0.24 6.20 -6.59
N ILE A 402 -0.81 5.00 -6.35
CA ILE A 402 -0.63 4.25 -5.10
C ILE A 402 0.63 3.38 -5.07
N ILE A 403 0.95 2.72 -6.20
CA ILE A 403 2.05 1.74 -6.27
C ILE A 403 3.38 2.26 -5.68
N PRO A 404 3.82 3.50 -5.91
CA PRO A 404 5.08 3.99 -5.38
C PRO A 404 5.17 3.94 -3.86
N PHE A 405 4.07 4.22 -3.15
CA PHE A 405 4.01 4.20 -1.69
C PHE A 405 3.96 2.78 -1.13
N VAL A 406 3.30 1.86 -1.83
CA VAL A 406 3.25 0.44 -1.43
C VAL A 406 4.60 -0.24 -1.64
N LEU A 407 5.28 0.08 -2.75
CA LEU A 407 6.49 -0.61 -3.18
C LEU A 407 7.80 0.06 -2.76
N HIS A 408 7.76 1.27 -2.18
CA HIS A 408 8.94 2.08 -1.85
C HIS A 408 10.09 1.31 -1.18
N ASP A 409 9.77 0.47 -0.18
CA ASP A 409 10.76 -0.32 0.57
C ASP A 409 10.75 -1.82 0.24
N SER A 410 9.79 -2.29 -0.56
CA SER A 410 9.70 -3.71 -0.92
C SER A 410 10.25 -4.04 -2.30
N LEU A 411 10.25 -3.10 -3.24
CA LEU A 411 10.88 -3.29 -4.55
C LEU A 411 12.26 -2.63 -4.55
N SER A 412 13.31 -3.46 -4.53
CA SER A 412 14.68 -2.98 -4.41
C SER A 412 15.29 -2.75 -5.80
N PRO A 413 15.76 -1.53 -6.12
CA PRO A 413 16.37 -1.27 -7.41
C PRO A 413 17.72 -1.99 -7.55
N TYR A 414 17.99 -2.52 -8.75
CA TYR A 414 19.30 -2.99 -9.16
C TYR A 414 20.05 -1.82 -9.80
N LEU A 415 20.74 -1.02 -8.97
CA LEU A 415 21.39 0.23 -9.39
C LEU A 415 22.52 0.02 -10.39
N GLU A 416 23.02 -1.21 -10.50
CA GLU A 416 24.03 -1.65 -11.46
C GLU A 416 23.42 -2.04 -12.82
N SER A 417 22.08 -1.94 -13.00
CA SER A 417 21.42 -2.15 -14.30
C SER A 417 21.78 -1.03 -15.28
N PRO A 418 22.05 -1.35 -16.56
CA PRO A 418 22.28 -0.36 -17.62
C PRO A 418 21.15 0.66 -17.77
N TYR A 419 19.94 0.33 -17.32
CA TYR A 419 18.81 1.26 -17.31
C TYR A 419 19.12 2.55 -16.54
N PHE A 420 19.87 2.48 -15.43
CA PHE A 420 20.20 3.63 -14.59
C PHE A 420 21.48 4.36 -15.02
N ASP A 421 22.19 3.87 -16.03
CA ASP A 421 23.42 4.50 -16.54
C ASP A 421 23.12 5.61 -17.56
N SER A 422 21.90 5.67 -18.10
CA SER A 422 21.50 6.75 -19.00
C SER A 422 21.35 8.08 -18.26
N GLU A 423 21.68 9.19 -18.93
CA GLU A 423 21.55 10.53 -18.36
C GLU A 423 20.10 10.85 -17.94
N GLU A 424 19.12 10.37 -18.71
CA GLU A 424 17.69 10.58 -18.43
C GLU A 424 17.23 9.84 -17.16
N ASN A 425 17.72 8.62 -16.94
CA ASN A 425 17.27 7.76 -15.83
C ASN A 425 18.14 7.87 -14.57
N GLY A 426 19.31 8.53 -14.65
CA GLY A 426 20.22 8.71 -13.52
C GLY A 426 19.55 9.20 -12.21
N PRO A 427 18.62 10.16 -12.24
CA PRO A 427 17.90 10.62 -11.05
C PRO A 427 17.11 9.53 -10.31
N TYR A 428 16.67 8.47 -11.00
CA TYR A 428 15.91 7.36 -10.41
C TYR A 428 16.72 6.51 -9.42
N ARG A 429 18.06 6.64 -9.40
CA ARG A 429 18.91 6.04 -8.37
C ARG A 429 18.62 6.57 -6.97
N VAL A 430 18.08 7.79 -6.88
CA VAL A 430 17.76 8.47 -5.62
C VAL A 430 16.25 8.55 -5.42
N ASP A 431 15.50 8.92 -6.47
CA ASP A 431 14.05 9.07 -6.40
C ASP A 431 13.31 7.76 -6.73
N ARG A 432 13.01 7.01 -5.67
CA ARG A 432 12.22 5.76 -5.78
C ARG A 432 10.78 6.00 -6.20
N ILE A 433 10.16 7.12 -5.82
CA ILE A 433 8.74 7.35 -6.09
C ILE A 433 8.55 7.52 -7.60
N THR A 434 9.34 8.40 -8.20
CA THR A 434 9.26 8.66 -9.65
C THR A 434 9.74 7.45 -10.45
N TRP A 435 10.76 6.72 -9.99
CA TRP A 435 11.19 5.47 -10.61
C TRP A 435 10.04 4.47 -10.71
N ILE A 436 9.37 4.16 -9.59
CA ILE A 436 8.29 3.15 -9.57
C ILE A 436 7.10 3.59 -10.44
N ARG A 437 6.74 4.89 -10.44
CA ARG A 437 5.73 5.43 -11.36
C ARG A 437 6.12 5.19 -12.81
N LYS A 438 7.36 5.53 -13.17
CA LYS A 438 7.88 5.33 -14.53
C LYS A 438 7.90 3.86 -14.92
N THR A 439 8.30 2.96 -14.02
CA THR A 439 8.30 1.52 -14.27
C THR A 439 6.87 1.00 -14.51
N TYR A 440 5.87 1.49 -13.77
CA TYR A 440 4.46 1.16 -14.04
C TYR A 440 3.99 1.68 -15.40
N ASP A 441 4.34 2.93 -15.76
CA ASP A 441 4.01 3.51 -17.05
C ASP A 441 4.60 2.70 -18.22
N LEU A 442 5.87 2.31 -18.11
CA LEU A 442 6.53 1.45 -19.09
C LEU A 442 5.86 0.07 -19.18
N SER A 443 5.44 -0.50 -18.05
CA SER A 443 4.70 -1.76 -18.03
C SER A 443 3.34 -1.65 -18.73
N CYS A 444 2.62 -0.55 -18.52
CA CYS A 444 1.35 -0.30 -19.22
C CYS A 444 1.54 -0.12 -20.73
N GLN A 445 2.57 0.62 -21.15
CA GLN A 445 2.93 0.77 -22.55
C GLN A 445 3.25 -0.58 -23.21
N GLU A 446 3.96 -1.45 -22.51
CA GLU A 446 4.28 -2.78 -22.99
C GLU A 446 3.04 -3.68 -23.06
N PHE A 447 2.15 -3.61 -22.07
CA PHE A 447 0.86 -4.31 -22.09
C PHE A 447 0.02 -3.93 -23.32
N GLU A 448 -0.01 -2.65 -23.67
CA GLU A 448 -0.70 -2.12 -24.85
C GLU A 448 -0.02 -2.53 -26.15
N ARG A 449 1.32 -2.45 -26.21
CA ARG A 449 2.13 -2.88 -27.37
C ARG A 449 1.87 -4.35 -27.73
N LEU A 450 1.77 -5.21 -26.71
CA LEU A 450 1.47 -6.63 -26.85
C LEU A 450 -0.02 -6.92 -27.10
N LYS A 451 -0.90 -5.91 -27.01
CA LYS A 451 -2.35 -6.02 -27.21
C LYS A 451 -3.01 -7.06 -26.29
N LEU A 452 -2.49 -7.22 -25.07
CA LEU A 452 -2.95 -8.24 -24.10
C LEU A 452 -4.38 -7.99 -23.59
N GLN A 453 -4.93 -6.80 -23.80
CA GLN A 453 -6.36 -6.56 -23.58
C GLN A 453 -7.23 -7.42 -24.51
N LYS A 454 -6.79 -7.64 -25.76
CA LYS A 454 -7.57 -8.35 -26.80
C LYS A 454 -7.08 -9.78 -27.03
N HIS A 455 -5.79 -10.02 -26.87
CA HIS A 455 -5.13 -11.28 -27.19
C HIS A 455 -4.30 -11.77 -26.01
N ASP A 456 -4.99 -12.20 -24.95
CA ASP A 456 -4.37 -12.86 -23.81
C ASP A 456 -4.26 -14.37 -24.10
N PRO A 457 -3.04 -14.94 -24.21
CA PRO A 457 -2.84 -16.33 -24.60
C PRO A 457 -3.37 -17.34 -23.56
N VAL A 458 -3.60 -16.92 -22.32
CA VAL A 458 -4.02 -17.81 -21.23
C VAL A 458 -5.53 -17.69 -20.93
N GLU A 459 -6.16 -16.59 -21.32
CA GLU A 459 -7.54 -16.26 -20.91
C GLU A 459 -8.58 -17.33 -21.27
N GLU A 460 -8.56 -17.85 -22.50
CA GLU A 460 -9.54 -18.86 -22.93
C GLU A 460 -9.36 -20.17 -22.14
N THR A 461 -8.11 -20.62 -22.01
CA THR A 461 -7.77 -21.83 -21.23
C THR A 461 -8.19 -21.66 -19.76
N GLU A 462 -7.96 -20.48 -19.19
CA GLU A 462 -8.37 -20.18 -17.82
C GLU A 462 -9.89 -20.19 -17.65
N LYS A 463 -10.65 -19.62 -18.60
CA LYS A 463 -12.12 -19.68 -18.59
C LYS A 463 -12.61 -21.12 -18.60
N LEU A 464 -12.08 -21.96 -19.48
CA LEU A 464 -12.43 -23.38 -19.55
C LEU A 464 -12.07 -24.13 -18.27
N PHE A 465 -10.92 -23.82 -17.67
CA PHE A 465 -10.49 -24.44 -16.41
C PHE A 465 -11.38 -24.03 -15.24
N ARG A 466 -11.83 -22.77 -15.18
CA ARG A 466 -12.73 -22.25 -14.13
C ARG A 466 -14.13 -22.85 -14.16
N MET A 467 -14.57 -23.40 -15.30
CA MET A 467 -15.84 -24.16 -15.38
C MET A 467 -15.81 -25.47 -14.59
N GLY A 468 -14.64 -25.88 -14.08
CA GLY A 468 -14.46 -27.11 -13.34
C GLY A 468 -14.06 -28.28 -14.23
N LEU A 469 -13.67 -29.38 -13.57
CA LEU A 469 -13.28 -30.62 -14.22
C LEU A 469 -14.40 -31.68 -14.17
N GLU A 470 -15.46 -31.42 -13.42
CA GLU A 470 -16.58 -32.34 -13.23
C GLU A 470 -17.28 -32.64 -14.57
N ASP A 471 -17.66 -33.90 -14.76
CA ASP A 471 -18.35 -34.43 -15.94
C ASP A 471 -17.65 -34.26 -17.30
N LEU A 472 -16.37 -33.87 -17.32
CA LEU A 472 -15.59 -33.84 -18.55
C LEU A 472 -15.25 -35.26 -19.04
N SER A 473 -15.52 -35.53 -20.32
CA SER A 473 -15.11 -36.79 -20.97
C SER A 473 -13.61 -36.81 -21.26
N ILE A 474 -13.02 -38.01 -21.39
CA ILE A 474 -11.60 -38.19 -21.75
C ILE A 474 -11.25 -37.42 -23.03
N LYS A 475 -12.13 -37.47 -24.05
CA LYS A 475 -11.93 -36.76 -25.32
C LYS A 475 -11.84 -35.25 -25.15
N GLU A 476 -12.69 -34.68 -24.28
CA GLU A 476 -12.70 -33.25 -24.01
C GLU A 476 -11.45 -32.82 -23.24
N VAL A 477 -11.00 -33.64 -22.27
CA VAL A 477 -9.75 -33.39 -21.54
C VAL A 477 -8.54 -33.42 -22.48
N GLU A 478 -8.47 -34.41 -23.38
CA GLU A 478 -7.41 -34.50 -24.37
C GLU A 478 -7.40 -33.32 -25.35
N LYS A 479 -8.59 -32.86 -25.77
CA LYS A 479 -8.73 -31.66 -26.61
C LYS A 479 -8.19 -30.41 -25.91
N ARG A 480 -8.54 -30.21 -24.65
CA ARG A 480 -8.06 -29.07 -23.85
C ARG A 480 -6.55 -29.13 -23.60
N MET A 481 -6.01 -30.32 -23.32
CA MET A 481 -4.55 -30.52 -23.21
C MET A 481 -3.84 -30.17 -24.52
N PHE A 482 -4.37 -30.63 -25.67
CA PHE A 482 -3.79 -30.34 -26.98
C PHE A 482 -3.81 -28.83 -27.30
N GLN A 483 -4.88 -28.12 -26.93
CA GLN A 483 -4.94 -26.65 -27.07
C GLN A 483 -3.82 -25.97 -26.27
N ILE A 484 -3.59 -26.38 -25.02
CA ILE A 484 -2.50 -25.86 -24.19
C ILE A 484 -1.14 -26.11 -24.84
N GLU A 485 -0.92 -27.32 -25.38
CA GLU A 485 0.33 -27.68 -26.06
C GLU A 485 0.57 -26.83 -27.31
N GLN A 486 -0.46 -26.48 -28.08
CA GLN A 486 -0.33 -25.58 -29.23
C GLN A 486 0.07 -24.17 -28.80
N ILE A 487 -0.53 -23.63 -27.74
CA ILE A 487 -0.19 -22.31 -27.21
C ILE A 487 1.28 -22.29 -26.76
N LEU A 488 1.70 -23.30 -25.99
CA LEU A 488 3.10 -23.42 -25.54
C LEU A 488 4.08 -23.56 -26.71
N LYS A 489 3.71 -24.31 -27.76
CA LYS A 489 4.53 -24.45 -28.98
C LYS A 489 4.63 -23.15 -29.77
N GLU A 490 3.60 -22.31 -29.75
CA GLU A 490 3.66 -20.98 -30.35
C GLU A 490 4.56 -20.05 -29.54
N MET A 491 4.39 -20.01 -28.21
CA MET A 491 5.24 -19.23 -27.31
C MET A 491 6.73 -19.64 -27.40
N SER A 492 7.03 -20.93 -27.59
CA SER A 492 8.40 -21.43 -27.71
C SER A 492 9.12 -21.02 -29.00
N LYS A 493 8.43 -20.44 -29.98
CA LYS A 493 9.07 -19.88 -31.19
C LYS A 493 9.79 -18.57 -30.89
N THR A 494 9.39 -17.87 -29.82
CA THR A 494 10.04 -16.64 -29.37
C THR A 494 11.39 -16.98 -28.75
N GLN A 495 12.46 -16.36 -29.23
CA GLN A 495 13.82 -16.66 -28.76
C GLN A 495 14.12 -16.10 -27.37
N LYS A 496 13.34 -15.11 -26.90
CA LYS A 496 13.56 -14.41 -25.63
C LYS A 496 12.44 -14.75 -24.65
N LEU A 497 12.79 -15.06 -23.41
CA LEU A 497 11.86 -15.38 -22.34
C LEU A 497 11.79 -14.21 -21.36
N TYR A 498 10.70 -13.44 -21.39
CA TYR A 498 10.49 -12.33 -20.46
C TYR A 498 9.70 -12.76 -19.22
N GLY A 499 9.75 -11.96 -18.14
CA GLY A 499 9.09 -12.33 -16.88
C GLY A 499 7.59 -12.60 -17.00
N HIS A 500 6.87 -11.76 -17.74
CA HIS A 500 5.44 -11.99 -18.02
C HIS A 500 5.16 -13.32 -18.74
N MET A 501 6.06 -13.76 -19.62
CA MET A 501 5.90 -15.03 -20.33
C MET A 501 6.13 -16.24 -19.40
N ALA A 502 7.04 -16.14 -18.44
CA ALA A 502 7.34 -17.22 -17.51
C ALA A 502 6.10 -17.60 -16.69
N ASP A 503 5.38 -16.62 -16.15
CA ASP A 503 4.14 -16.84 -15.40
C ASP A 503 3.04 -17.43 -16.27
N ASP A 504 2.88 -16.97 -17.51
CA ASP A 504 1.90 -17.52 -18.45
C ASP A 504 2.21 -18.99 -18.77
N ILE A 505 3.49 -19.33 -19.02
CA ILE A 505 3.94 -20.70 -19.27
C ILE A 505 3.69 -21.58 -18.04
N LEU A 506 4.01 -21.10 -16.84
CA LEU A 506 3.78 -21.82 -15.59
C LEU A 506 2.28 -22.07 -15.35
N LYS A 507 1.43 -21.08 -15.64
CA LYS A 507 -0.03 -21.21 -15.52
C LYS A 507 -0.60 -22.23 -16.51
N LEU A 508 -0.14 -22.21 -17.76
CA LEU A 508 -0.51 -23.20 -18.78
C LEU A 508 -0.02 -24.61 -18.41
N LYS A 509 1.23 -24.73 -17.93
CA LYS A 509 1.79 -25.99 -17.43
C LYS A 509 0.96 -26.54 -16.26
N TYR A 510 0.56 -25.69 -15.33
CA TYR A 510 -0.32 -26.06 -14.22
C TYR A 510 -1.66 -26.60 -14.72
N PHE A 511 -2.33 -25.92 -15.65
CA PHE A 511 -3.58 -26.40 -16.24
C PHE A 511 -3.40 -27.76 -16.93
N HIS A 512 -2.34 -27.93 -17.72
CA HIS A 512 -2.04 -29.20 -18.40
C HIS A 512 -1.83 -30.35 -17.40
N GLN A 513 -1.09 -30.12 -16.31
CA GLN A 513 -0.88 -31.12 -15.26
C GLN A 513 -2.17 -31.50 -14.55
N ARG A 514 -3.04 -30.52 -14.25
CA ARG A 514 -4.36 -30.78 -13.65
C ARG A 514 -5.25 -31.63 -14.57
N TYR A 515 -5.28 -31.32 -15.87
CA TYR A 515 -5.97 -32.15 -16.86
C TYR A 515 -5.35 -33.54 -16.99
N THR A 516 -4.03 -33.67 -16.94
CA THR A 516 -3.32 -34.96 -16.98
C THR A 516 -3.73 -35.85 -15.79
N ASN A 517 -3.75 -35.28 -14.58
CA ASN A 517 -4.17 -36.00 -13.38
C ASN A 517 -5.64 -36.44 -13.47
N TYR A 518 -6.50 -35.56 -13.98
CA TYR A 518 -7.93 -35.87 -14.16
C TYR A 518 -8.17 -36.95 -15.24
N ARG A 519 -7.45 -36.87 -16.37
CA ARG A 519 -7.46 -37.92 -17.41
C ARG A 519 -7.05 -39.27 -16.84
N ARG A 520 -5.99 -39.31 -16.03
CA ARG A 520 -5.54 -40.54 -15.36
C ARG A 520 -6.59 -41.10 -14.41
N TRP A 521 -7.29 -40.23 -13.67
CA TRP A 521 -8.39 -40.64 -12.81
C TRP A 521 -9.57 -41.22 -13.60
N LEU A 522 -9.96 -40.60 -14.72
CA LEU A 522 -11.00 -41.11 -15.62
C LEU A 522 -10.66 -42.46 -16.27
N GLN A 523 -9.38 -42.74 -16.50
CA GLN A 523 -8.93 -44.03 -17.04
C GLN A 523 -8.92 -45.14 -15.98
N TRP A 524 -8.88 -44.77 -14.71
CA TRP A 524 -8.90 -45.71 -13.59
C TRP A 524 -10.32 -46.06 -13.15
N LYS A 525 -11.26 -45.13 -13.29
CA LYS A 525 -12.71 -45.33 -13.08
C LYS A 525 -13.30 -46.17 -14.22
#